data_AF-A0A1G0Z1Q2-F1
#
_entry.id   AF-A0A1G0Z1Q2-F1
#
_cell.length_a   1.000
_cell.length_b   1.000
_cell.length_c   1.000
_cell.angle_alpha   90.00
_cell.angle_beta   90.00
_cell.angle_gamma   90.00
#
_symmetry.space_group_name_H-M   'P 1'
#
loop_
_entity.id
_entity.type
_entity.pdbx_description
1 polymer ?
#
loop_
_entity_poly.entity_id
_entity_poly.type
_entity_poly.pdbx_seq_one_letter_code
_entity_poly.pdbx_strand_id
1 'polypeptide(L)'
;MNIRKEIGQRIHEARKAKSLTIKELGALTDNFKQTRVTNWEHGLRLPGPDEIKQLARALDVSAAYLMCLTDEKQPKKIPGLGLLAPLLTHEQACDPKSFIDGIKNKENTDEIIFIPLTADLSVQLNEHVFALKMLDDSMNPEMRINDIQIIDPSLSPEPGDYVAVKITGKAGVIICQYKKLSYTSPEFELLTLNDNWPNITVNEAGQAAIIGKVVQNIRGYL
;
A
#
# COMPACT_ATOMS: atom_id res chain seq x y z
N MET A 1 39.32 4.95 -11.57
CA MET A 1 38.17 4.56 -10.73
C MET A 1 38.20 3.05 -10.55
N ASN A 2 38.13 2.52 -9.32
CA ASN A 2 38.21 1.07 -9.09
C ASN A 2 36.78 0.51 -8.93
N ILE A 3 36.26 -0.10 -10.00
CA ILE A 3 34.89 -0.61 -10.07
C ILE A 3 34.55 -1.57 -8.94
N ARG A 4 35.55 -2.30 -8.40
CA ARG A 4 35.35 -3.22 -7.27
C ARG A 4 35.02 -2.49 -5.97
N LYS A 5 35.67 -1.34 -5.75
CA LYS A 5 35.39 -0.50 -4.58
C LYS A 5 34.03 0.17 -4.69
N GLU A 6 33.66 0.62 -5.89
CA GLU A 6 32.36 1.24 -6.17
C GLU A 6 31.20 0.27 -5.91
N ILE A 7 31.29 -0.96 -6.42
CA ILE A 7 30.31 -2.02 -6.16
C ILE A 7 30.18 -2.29 -4.65
N GLY A 8 31.31 -2.42 -3.96
CA GLY A 8 31.34 -2.61 -2.51
C GLY A 8 30.68 -1.46 -1.74
N GLN A 9 30.94 -0.23 -2.17
CA GLN A 9 30.35 0.97 -1.60
C GLN A 9 28.83 1.02 -1.80
N ARG A 10 28.32 0.69 -2.99
CA ARG A 10 26.87 0.63 -3.25
C ARG A 10 26.16 -0.41 -2.40
N ILE A 11 26.78 -1.57 -2.19
CA ILE A 11 26.25 -2.61 -1.28
C ILE A 11 26.19 -2.07 0.17
N HIS A 12 27.26 -1.42 0.63
CA HIS A 12 27.35 -0.84 1.97
C HIS A 12 26.28 0.25 2.19
N GLU A 13 26.12 1.16 1.24
CA GLU A 13 25.14 2.24 1.28
C GLU A 13 23.70 1.69 1.27
N ALA A 14 23.40 0.72 0.40
CA ALA A 14 22.09 0.09 0.35
C ALA A 14 21.76 -0.67 1.64
N ARG A 15 22.75 -1.35 2.25
CA ARG A 15 22.57 -2.01 3.55
C ARG A 15 22.26 -1.00 4.66
N LYS A 16 23.01 0.10 4.72
CA LYS A 16 22.79 1.17 5.69
C LYS A 16 21.45 1.87 5.50
N ALA A 17 21.00 2.07 4.25
CA ALA A 17 19.69 2.65 3.97
C ALA A 17 18.53 1.81 4.52
N LYS A 18 18.70 0.48 4.60
CA LYS A 18 17.76 -0.43 5.26
C LYS A 18 18.01 -0.66 6.75
N SER A 19 18.97 0.03 7.36
CA SER A 19 19.37 -0.16 8.76
C SER A 19 19.75 -1.60 9.13
N LEU A 20 20.21 -2.39 8.15
CA LEU A 20 20.59 -3.79 8.37
C LEU A 20 22.04 -3.91 8.85
N THR A 21 22.29 -4.79 9.81
CA THR A 21 23.65 -5.23 10.16
C THR A 21 24.19 -6.23 9.14
N ILE A 22 25.50 -6.42 9.11
CA ILE A 22 26.15 -7.42 8.24
C ILE A 22 25.63 -8.84 8.54
N LYS A 23 25.33 -9.12 9.81
CA LYS A 23 24.77 -10.40 10.25
C LYS A 23 23.34 -10.60 9.76
N GLU A 24 22.50 -9.57 9.87
CA GLU A 24 21.11 -9.62 9.40
C GLU A 24 21.04 -9.74 7.88
N LEU A 25 21.89 -9.01 7.14
CA LEU A 25 21.97 -9.15 5.69
C LEU A 25 22.39 -10.58 5.28
N GLY A 26 23.33 -11.18 5.99
CA GLY A 26 23.72 -12.57 5.78
C GLY A 26 22.57 -13.55 6.03
N ALA A 27 21.75 -13.31 7.07
CA ALA A 27 20.59 -14.15 7.40
C ALA A 27 19.41 -14.00 6.42
N LEU A 28 19.24 -12.83 5.80
CA LEU A 28 18.21 -12.56 4.78
C LEU A 28 18.53 -13.15 3.40
N THR A 29 19.74 -13.69 3.23
CA THR A 29 20.21 -14.34 2.00
C THR A 29 20.37 -15.84 2.26
N ASP A 30 21.00 -16.60 1.36
CA ASP A 30 21.32 -18.03 1.55
C ASP A 30 22.46 -18.24 2.58
N ASN A 31 22.26 -17.63 3.76
CA ASN A 31 23.13 -17.64 4.93
C ASN A 31 24.59 -17.26 4.64
N PHE A 32 24.79 -16.14 3.95
CA PHE A 32 26.14 -15.65 3.69
C PHE A 32 26.88 -15.35 5.00
N LYS A 33 28.06 -15.95 5.15
CA LYS A 33 28.95 -15.65 6.28
C LYS A 33 29.26 -14.15 6.32
N GLN A 34 29.29 -13.58 7.52
CA GLN A 34 29.59 -12.15 7.74
C GLN A 34 30.88 -11.71 7.03
N THR A 35 31.92 -12.55 7.07
CA THR A 35 33.20 -12.30 6.38
C THR A 35 33.03 -12.12 4.87
N ARG A 36 32.08 -12.83 4.23
CA ARG A 36 31.82 -12.75 2.79
C ARG A 36 31.22 -11.39 2.44
N VAL A 37 30.23 -10.95 3.21
CA VAL A 37 29.60 -9.63 3.06
C VAL A 37 30.60 -8.50 3.31
N THR A 38 31.41 -8.60 4.37
CA THR A 38 32.49 -7.64 4.66
C THR A 38 33.49 -7.55 3.51
N ASN A 39 33.92 -8.69 2.95
CA ASN A 39 34.85 -8.71 1.82
C ASN A 39 34.28 -8.06 0.56
N TRP A 40 32.97 -8.15 0.34
CA TRP A 40 32.29 -7.47 -0.75
C TRP A 40 32.20 -5.97 -0.52
N GLU A 41 31.79 -5.52 0.68
CA GLU A 41 31.69 -4.09 1.01
C GLU A 41 33.04 -3.36 0.89
N HIS A 42 34.14 -4.03 1.23
CA HIS A 42 35.49 -3.47 1.11
C HIS A 42 36.09 -3.61 -0.30
N GLY A 43 35.39 -4.24 -1.23
CA GLY A 43 35.86 -4.47 -2.61
C GLY A 43 37.03 -5.47 -2.72
N LEU A 44 37.26 -6.29 -1.69
CA LEU A 44 38.30 -7.33 -1.67
C LEU A 44 37.91 -8.53 -2.56
N ARG A 45 36.61 -8.81 -2.65
CA ARG A 45 36.03 -9.80 -3.56
C ARG A 45 34.80 -9.20 -4.23
N LEU A 46 34.43 -9.75 -5.38
CA LEU A 46 33.17 -9.43 -6.04
C LEU A 46 32.14 -10.53 -5.76
N PRO A 47 30.87 -10.18 -5.53
CA PRO A 47 29.79 -11.15 -5.55
C PRO A 47 29.58 -11.67 -6.98
N GLY A 48 29.25 -12.95 -7.12
CA GLY A 48 28.89 -13.55 -8.40
C GLY A 48 27.46 -13.20 -8.81
N PRO A 49 27.01 -13.68 -9.98
CA PRO A 49 25.68 -13.36 -10.51
C PRO A 49 24.53 -13.76 -9.58
N ASP A 50 24.63 -14.90 -8.90
CA ASP A 50 23.58 -15.37 -8.00
C ASP A 50 23.61 -14.64 -6.66
N GLU A 51 24.81 -14.35 -6.12
CA GLU A 51 24.91 -13.56 -4.90
C GLU A 51 24.42 -12.13 -5.09
N ILE A 52 24.66 -11.52 -6.25
CA ILE A 52 24.11 -10.19 -6.55
C ILE A 52 22.60 -10.22 -6.64
N LYS A 53 22.00 -11.24 -7.27
CA LYS A 53 20.53 -11.39 -7.28
C LYS A 53 19.97 -11.51 -5.87
N GLN A 54 20.64 -12.23 -4.99
CA GLN A 54 20.22 -12.37 -3.59
C GLN A 54 20.37 -11.06 -2.81
N LEU A 55 21.52 -10.38 -2.95
CA LEU A 55 21.75 -9.07 -2.33
C LEU A 55 20.75 -8.02 -2.84
N ALA A 56 20.46 -8.00 -4.14
CA ALA A 56 19.48 -7.11 -4.75
C ALA A 56 18.09 -7.27 -4.12
N ARG A 57 17.64 -8.53 -3.94
CA ARG A 57 16.36 -8.84 -3.28
C ARG A 57 16.37 -8.43 -1.80
N ALA A 58 17.40 -8.79 -1.05
CA ALA A 58 17.49 -8.46 0.37
C ALA A 58 17.55 -6.94 0.61
N LEU A 59 18.27 -6.22 -0.25
CA LEU A 59 18.49 -4.78 -0.15
C LEU A 59 17.42 -3.94 -0.86
N ASP A 60 16.45 -4.57 -1.55
CA ASP A 60 15.41 -3.91 -2.37
C ASP A 60 15.96 -2.86 -3.35
N VAL A 61 17.01 -3.28 -4.07
CA VAL A 61 17.67 -2.51 -5.14
C VAL A 61 17.85 -3.37 -6.38
N SER A 62 18.10 -2.74 -7.53
CA SER A 62 18.35 -3.46 -8.77
C SER A 62 19.74 -4.10 -8.78
N ALA A 63 19.87 -5.30 -9.34
CA ALA A 63 21.17 -5.95 -9.55
C ALA A 63 22.09 -5.09 -10.45
N ALA A 64 21.48 -4.37 -11.41
CA ALA A 64 22.18 -3.43 -12.29
C ALA A 64 22.77 -2.25 -11.51
N TYR A 65 22.07 -1.73 -10.50
CA TYR A 65 22.58 -0.69 -9.61
C TYR A 65 23.77 -1.19 -8.80
N LEU A 66 23.65 -2.37 -8.18
CA LEU A 66 24.75 -2.96 -7.41
C LEU A 66 26.00 -3.20 -8.27
N MET A 67 25.81 -3.55 -9.54
CA MET A 67 26.88 -3.78 -10.52
C MET A 67 27.40 -2.53 -11.23
N CYS A 68 26.98 -1.33 -10.81
CA CYS A 68 27.36 -0.06 -11.45
C CYS A 68 27.02 0.01 -12.95
N LEU A 69 25.98 -0.71 -13.38
CA LEU A 69 25.46 -0.68 -14.76
C LEU A 69 24.42 0.44 -14.94
N THR A 70 23.87 0.97 -13.85
CA THR A 70 22.93 2.09 -13.80
C THR A 70 23.07 2.82 -12.47
N ASP A 71 22.73 4.09 -12.42
CA ASP A 71 22.62 4.85 -11.17
C ASP A 71 21.22 4.75 -10.54
N GLU A 72 20.28 4.09 -11.23
CA GLU A 72 18.92 3.88 -10.75
C GLU A 72 18.84 2.74 -9.73
N LYS A 73 18.67 3.11 -8.46
CA LYS A 73 18.61 2.16 -7.31
C LYS A 73 17.58 1.06 -7.46
N GLN A 74 16.45 1.34 -8.09
CA GLN A 74 15.39 0.36 -8.35
C GLN A 74 15.08 0.33 -9.85
N PRO A 75 14.66 -0.83 -10.40
CA PRO A 75 14.14 -0.82 -11.76
C PRO A 75 12.96 0.16 -11.83
N LYS A 76 12.91 0.99 -12.87
CA LYS A 76 11.73 1.82 -13.15
C LYS A 76 10.50 0.90 -13.27
N LYS A 77 9.72 0.79 -12.20
CA LYS A 77 8.36 0.28 -12.29
C LYS A 77 7.65 1.24 -13.24
N ILE A 78 7.12 0.74 -14.35
CA ILE A 78 6.24 1.56 -15.19
C ILE A 78 5.03 1.88 -14.32
N PRO A 79 4.81 3.14 -13.93
CA PRO A 79 3.64 3.50 -13.13
C PRO A 79 2.38 3.01 -13.84
N GLY A 80 1.57 2.21 -13.15
CA GLY A 80 0.22 1.86 -13.60
C GLY A 80 0.10 0.55 -14.33
N LEU A 81 1.19 -0.03 -14.81
CA LEU A 81 1.12 -1.29 -15.54
C LEU A 81 1.02 -2.45 -14.55
N GLY A 82 -0.19 -3.00 -14.39
CA GLY A 82 -0.46 -4.19 -13.59
C GLY A 82 -0.82 -3.95 -12.13
N LEU A 83 -1.14 -2.71 -11.73
CA LEU A 83 -1.70 -2.47 -10.39
C LEU A 83 -3.19 -2.82 -10.40
N LEU A 84 -3.55 -3.79 -9.58
CA LEU A 84 -4.91 -4.31 -9.43
C LEU A 84 -5.35 -4.15 -7.97
N ALA A 85 -6.53 -3.60 -7.76
CA ALA A 85 -7.16 -3.56 -6.44
C ALA A 85 -8.19 -4.69 -6.33
N PRO A 86 -8.14 -5.54 -5.29
CA PRO A 86 -9.18 -6.54 -5.08
C PRO A 86 -10.50 -5.85 -4.72
N LEU A 87 -11.60 -6.32 -5.33
CA LEU A 87 -12.95 -5.89 -4.99
C LEU A 87 -13.42 -6.64 -3.73
N LEU A 88 -13.56 -5.92 -2.63
CA LEU A 88 -14.00 -6.48 -1.35
C LEU A 88 -15.50 -6.30 -1.15
N THR A 89 -16.10 -7.19 -0.38
CA THR A 89 -17.43 -6.93 0.19
C THR A 89 -17.35 -5.92 1.34
N HIS A 90 -18.50 -5.38 1.72
CA HIS A 90 -18.58 -4.43 2.85
C HIS A 90 -18.17 -5.07 4.19
N GLU A 91 -18.37 -6.38 4.37
CA GLU A 91 -17.91 -7.11 5.55
C GLU A 91 -16.40 -7.34 5.51
N GLN A 92 -15.86 -7.79 4.38
CA GLN A 92 -14.42 -8.01 4.19
C GLN A 92 -13.61 -6.73 4.39
N ALA A 93 -14.13 -5.60 3.89
CA ALA A 93 -13.49 -4.30 4.04
C ALA A 93 -13.55 -3.74 5.47
N CYS A 94 -14.15 -4.44 6.45
CA CYS A 94 -13.99 -4.08 7.87
C CYS A 94 -12.55 -4.30 8.38
N ASP A 95 -11.81 -5.22 7.77
CA ASP A 95 -10.38 -5.46 8.02
C ASP A 95 -9.65 -5.80 6.71
N PRO A 96 -9.43 -4.78 5.85
CA PRO A 96 -8.93 -5.01 4.50
C PRO A 96 -7.49 -5.53 4.51
N LYS A 97 -6.67 -5.16 5.51
CA LYS A 97 -5.26 -5.57 5.58
C LYS A 97 -5.14 -7.09 5.72
N SER A 98 -5.79 -7.66 6.73
CA SER A 98 -5.78 -9.10 6.97
C SER A 98 -6.32 -9.87 5.78
N PHE A 99 -7.40 -9.38 5.15
CA PHE A 99 -7.98 -10.04 3.98
C PHE A 99 -7.00 -10.03 2.79
N ILE A 100 -6.43 -8.87 2.45
CA ILE A 100 -5.49 -8.71 1.34
C ILE A 100 -4.22 -9.53 1.54
N ASP A 101 -3.70 -9.60 2.76
CA ASP A 101 -2.54 -10.44 3.07
C ASP A 101 -2.87 -11.93 2.91
N GLY A 102 -4.08 -12.35 3.29
CA GLY A 102 -4.59 -13.71 3.01
C GLY A 102 -4.66 -14.02 1.50
N ILE A 103 -5.03 -13.04 0.67
CA ILE A 103 -4.99 -13.19 -0.81
C ILE A 103 -3.55 -13.39 -1.28
N LYS A 104 -2.62 -12.54 -0.83
CA LYS A 104 -1.20 -12.60 -1.23
C LYS A 104 -0.57 -13.94 -0.83
N ASN A 105 -0.94 -14.47 0.33
CA ASN A 105 -0.45 -15.75 0.86
C ASN A 105 -1.17 -16.98 0.26
N LYS A 106 -2.12 -16.78 -0.66
CA LYS A 106 -2.96 -17.84 -1.26
C LYS A 106 -3.76 -18.65 -0.24
N GLU A 107 -4.11 -18.02 0.88
CA GLU A 107 -4.95 -18.63 1.92
C GLU A 107 -6.43 -18.55 1.55
N ASN A 108 -6.79 -17.68 0.61
CA ASN A 108 -8.15 -17.52 0.09
C ASN A 108 -8.36 -18.33 -1.19
N THR A 109 -9.44 -19.12 -1.23
CA THR A 109 -9.82 -19.98 -2.38
C THR A 109 -11.00 -19.43 -3.18
N ASP A 110 -11.61 -18.32 -2.74
CA ASP A 110 -12.72 -17.69 -3.44
C ASP A 110 -12.26 -17.01 -4.73
N GLU A 111 -13.18 -16.89 -5.69
CA GLU A 111 -12.95 -16.13 -6.93
C GLU A 111 -12.95 -14.64 -6.62
N ILE A 112 -11.77 -14.01 -6.68
CA ILE A 112 -11.59 -12.59 -6.36
C ILE A 112 -11.56 -11.78 -7.64
N ILE A 113 -12.46 -10.79 -7.71
CA ILE A 113 -12.49 -9.82 -8.81
C ILE A 113 -11.46 -8.74 -8.54
N PHE A 114 -10.69 -8.39 -9.55
CA PHE A 114 -9.69 -7.34 -9.49
C PHE A 114 -10.08 -6.17 -10.39
N ILE A 115 -9.95 -4.95 -9.85
CA ILE A 115 -10.24 -3.70 -10.55
C ILE A 115 -8.92 -3.05 -10.97
N PRO A 116 -8.74 -2.72 -12.27
CA PRO A 116 -7.53 -2.05 -12.74
C PRO A 116 -7.47 -0.62 -12.21
N LEU A 117 -6.30 -0.23 -11.71
CA LEU A 117 -6.04 1.13 -11.23
C LEU A 117 -5.44 2.00 -12.34
N THR A 118 -5.77 3.28 -12.36
CA THR A 118 -5.18 4.23 -13.30
C THR A 118 -3.72 4.53 -12.97
N ALA A 119 -2.91 4.77 -14.00
CA ALA A 119 -1.46 4.91 -13.87
C ALA A 119 -1.02 6.06 -12.95
N ASP A 120 -1.78 7.15 -12.91
CA ASP A 120 -1.45 8.32 -12.08
C ASP A 120 -1.51 8.03 -10.58
N LEU A 121 -2.32 7.04 -10.16
CA LEU A 121 -2.44 6.65 -8.75
C LEU A 121 -1.33 5.66 -8.34
N SER A 122 -0.77 4.92 -9.28
CA SER A 122 0.14 3.81 -8.97
C SER A 122 1.47 4.18 -8.31
N VAL A 123 1.87 5.46 -8.38
CA VAL A 123 3.14 5.95 -7.83
C VAL A 123 3.05 6.20 -6.32
N GLN A 124 1.83 6.36 -5.78
CA GLN A 124 1.61 6.88 -4.42
C GLN A 124 0.77 5.95 -3.54
N LEU A 125 0.21 4.88 -4.11
CA LEU A 125 -0.75 4.02 -3.43
C LEU A 125 -0.08 2.91 -2.60
N ASN A 126 -0.71 2.61 -1.45
CA ASN A 126 -0.28 1.54 -0.56
C ASN A 126 -0.59 0.13 -1.11
N GLU A 127 0.12 -0.88 -0.59
CA GLU A 127 -0.10 -2.29 -0.96
C GLU A 127 -1.42 -2.90 -0.48
N HIS A 128 -2.15 -2.22 0.42
CA HIS A 128 -3.45 -2.64 0.95
C HIS A 128 -4.62 -1.86 0.36
N VAL A 129 -4.41 -1.20 -0.78
CA VAL A 129 -5.49 -0.55 -1.52
C VAL A 129 -6.49 -1.58 -2.01
N PHE A 130 -7.78 -1.24 -1.90
CA PHE A 130 -8.87 -2.11 -2.30
C PHE A 130 -9.98 -1.34 -3.00
N ALA A 131 -10.83 -2.08 -3.70
CA ALA A 131 -12.03 -1.56 -4.33
C ALA A 131 -13.27 -1.94 -3.52
N LEU A 132 -14.24 -1.05 -3.44
CA LEU A 132 -15.56 -1.28 -2.84
C LEU A 132 -16.64 -0.83 -3.82
N LYS A 133 -17.74 -1.57 -3.92
CA LYS A 133 -18.87 -1.22 -4.80
C LYS A 133 -19.97 -0.53 -3.99
N MET A 134 -20.48 0.61 -4.43
CA MET A 134 -21.66 1.23 -3.83
C MET A 134 -22.89 0.34 -3.97
N LEU A 135 -23.54 0.04 -2.83
CA LEU A 135 -24.75 -0.77 -2.77
C LEU A 135 -26.04 0.05 -2.54
N ASP A 136 -25.91 1.29 -2.07
CA ASP A 136 -27.03 2.19 -1.77
C ASP A 136 -26.82 3.59 -2.39
N ASP A 137 -27.80 4.46 -2.20
CA ASP A 137 -27.84 5.81 -2.75
C ASP A 137 -27.47 6.89 -1.72
N SER A 138 -26.86 6.54 -0.59
CA SER A 138 -26.50 7.47 0.50
C SER A 138 -25.58 8.61 0.07
N MET A 139 -24.80 8.40 -0.99
CA MET A 139 -23.83 9.37 -1.52
C MET A 139 -24.24 9.97 -2.88
N ASN A 140 -25.49 9.78 -3.30
CA ASN A 140 -26.03 10.38 -4.51
C ASN A 140 -26.17 11.91 -4.33
N PRO A 141 -25.80 12.76 -5.31
CA PRO A 141 -25.51 12.45 -6.72
C PRO A 141 -24.05 12.11 -7.05
N GLU A 142 -23.12 12.33 -6.11
CA GLU A 142 -21.69 12.21 -6.37
C GLU A 142 -21.29 10.76 -6.66
N MET A 143 -21.72 9.84 -5.79
CA MET A 143 -21.50 8.40 -5.92
C MET A 143 -22.84 7.68 -6.00
N ARG A 144 -23.02 6.90 -7.06
CA ARG A 144 -24.27 6.21 -7.37
C ARG A 144 -24.13 4.72 -7.09
N ILE A 145 -25.26 4.04 -6.95
CA ILE A 145 -25.33 2.58 -6.87
C ILE A 145 -24.55 1.99 -8.06
N ASN A 146 -23.74 0.97 -7.79
CA ASN A 146 -22.81 0.30 -8.69
C ASN A 146 -21.52 1.05 -9.05
N ASP A 147 -21.33 2.30 -8.65
CA ASP A 147 -20.01 2.93 -8.74
C ASP A 147 -19.00 2.15 -7.88
N ILE A 148 -17.73 2.11 -8.32
CA ILE A 148 -16.64 1.43 -7.61
C ILE A 148 -15.67 2.47 -7.05
N GLN A 149 -15.44 2.43 -5.74
CA GLN A 149 -14.51 3.32 -5.04
C GLN A 149 -13.19 2.59 -4.82
N ILE A 150 -12.10 3.25 -5.17
CA ILE A 150 -10.76 2.80 -4.78
C ILE A 150 -10.40 3.49 -3.46
N ILE A 151 -9.99 2.71 -2.47
CA ILE A 151 -9.75 3.15 -1.10
C ILE A 151 -8.31 2.84 -0.70
N ASP A 152 -7.61 3.83 -0.13
CA ASP A 152 -6.28 3.66 0.46
C ASP A 152 -6.35 3.72 2.00
N PRO A 153 -6.08 2.60 2.71
CA PRO A 153 -6.07 2.56 4.18
C PRO A 153 -4.92 3.31 4.85
N SER A 154 -3.89 3.70 4.10
CA SER A 154 -2.70 4.37 4.65
C SER A 154 -2.84 5.89 4.70
N LEU A 155 -3.85 6.45 4.02
CA LEU A 155 -4.08 7.88 3.95
C LEU A 155 -5.05 8.35 5.04
N SER A 156 -4.63 9.36 5.78
CA SER A 156 -5.50 10.10 6.70
C SER A 156 -6.41 11.05 5.90
N PRO A 157 -7.70 11.14 6.23
CA PRO A 157 -8.61 12.04 5.53
C PRO A 157 -8.45 13.49 5.99
N GLU A 158 -8.65 14.40 5.05
CA GLU A 158 -8.82 15.83 5.24
C GLU A 158 -10.31 16.20 5.19
N PRO A 159 -10.72 17.34 5.79
CA PRO A 159 -12.12 17.78 5.73
C PRO A 159 -12.62 17.88 4.28
N GLY A 160 -13.75 17.23 4.00
CA GLY A 160 -14.35 17.15 2.67
C GLY A 160 -13.99 15.88 1.89
N ASP A 161 -13.00 15.10 2.32
CA ASP A 161 -12.66 13.83 1.69
C ASP A 161 -13.77 12.79 1.89
N TYR A 162 -13.88 11.87 0.93
CA TYR A 162 -14.72 10.68 1.07
C TYR A 162 -13.93 9.55 1.73
N VAL A 163 -14.57 8.84 2.63
CA VAL A 163 -13.94 7.82 3.48
C VAL A 163 -14.80 6.57 3.56
N ALA A 164 -14.13 5.41 3.62
CA ALA A 164 -14.76 4.18 4.06
C ALA A 164 -14.71 4.10 5.58
N VAL A 165 -15.85 3.89 6.22
CA VAL A 165 -15.99 3.88 7.68
C VAL A 165 -16.74 2.66 8.20
N LYS A 166 -16.19 2.04 9.24
CA LYS A 166 -16.84 0.96 9.99
C LYS A 166 -17.55 1.57 11.19
N ILE A 167 -18.85 1.36 11.30
CA ILE A 167 -19.66 1.85 12.42
C ILE A 167 -19.95 0.70 13.37
N THR A 168 -19.85 0.95 14.66
CA THR A 168 -20.16 -0.06 15.68
C THR A 168 -21.63 -0.49 15.59
N GLY A 169 -21.87 -1.80 15.49
CA GLY A 169 -23.20 -2.38 15.32
C GLY A 169 -23.66 -2.55 13.86
N LYS A 170 -22.91 -2.06 12.87
CA LYS A 170 -23.15 -2.33 11.44
C LYS A 170 -22.21 -3.42 10.94
N ALA A 171 -22.74 -4.38 10.19
CA ALA A 171 -21.99 -5.56 9.72
C ALA A 171 -20.87 -5.23 8.72
N GLY A 172 -21.01 -4.13 7.98
CA GLY A 172 -20.07 -3.74 6.94
C GLY A 172 -19.71 -2.26 6.96
N VAL A 173 -18.70 -1.91 6.19
CA VAL A 173 -18.26 -0.52 5.95
C VAL A 173 -19.32 0.26 5.18
N ILE A 174 -19.32 1.58 5.31
CA ILE A 174 -20.07 2.48 4.42
C ILE A 174 -19.17 3.59 3.90
N ILE A 175 -19.62 4.30 2.86
CA ILE A 175 -18.94 5.49 2.36
C ILE A 175 -19.65 6.73 2.89
N CYS A 176 -18.86 7.67 3.43
CA CYS A 176 -19.35 8.97 3.90
C CYS A 176 -18.35 10.06 3.51
N GLN A 177 -18.78 11.32 3.58
CA GLN A 177 -17.88 12.46 3.55
C GLN A 177 -17.40 12.81 4.97
N TYR A 178 -16.10 12.98 5.14
CA TYR A 178 -15.49 13.34 6.41
C TYR A 178 -15.61 14.84 6.67
N LYS A 179 -16.22 15.22 7.80
CA LYS A 179 -16.29 16.61 8.26
C LYS A 179 -15.69 16.73 9.65
N LYS A 180 -14.61 17.50 9.77
CA LYS A 180 -14.00 17.81 11.06
C LYS A 180 -14.82 18.86 11.80
N LEU A 181 -15.13 18.65 13.08
CA LEU A 181 -15.97 19.58 13.86
C LEU A 181 -15.14 20.61 14.65
N SER A 182 -13.89 20.30 14.96
CA SER A 182 -13.02 21.17 15.75
C SER A 182 -11.57 21.07 15.28
N TYR A 183 -10.79 22.13 15.50
CA TYR A 183 -9.34 22.09 15.30
C TYR A 183 -8.60 21.36 16.43
N THR A 184 -9.20 21.32 17.62
CA THR A 184 -8.54 20.88 18.86
C THR A 184 -9.17 19.62 19.46
N SER A 185 -10.44 19.33 19.19
CA SER A 185 -11.08 18.08 19.60
C SER A 185 -11.02 17.04 18.48
N PRO A 186 -10.97 15.74 18.82
CA PRO A 186 -10.98 14.65 17.84
C PRO A 186 -12.36 14.37 17.25
N GLU A 187 -13.38 15.16 17.60
CA GLU A 187 -14.75 14.98 17.16
C GLU A 187 -14.90 15.27 15.67
N PHE A 188 -15.66 14.41 14.99
CA PHE A 188 -15.95 14.57 13.57
C PHE A 188 -17.36 14.10 13.26
N GLU A 189 -17.84 14.49 12.09
CA GLU A 189 -19.12 14.11 11.54
C GLU A 189 -18.89 13.38 10.22
N LEU A 190 -19.69 12.34 9.98
CA LEU A 190 -19.74 11.58 8.76
C LEU A 190 -21.02 11.95 8.04
N LEU A 191 -20.87 12.62 6.90
CA LEU A 191 -21.99 13.12 6.13
C LEU A 191 -22.38 12.13 5.03
N THR A 192 -23.67 11.98 4.85
CA THR A 192 -24.27 11.44 3.62
C THR A 192 -24.63 12.61 2.71
N LEU A 193 -24.65 12.40 1.39
CA LEU A 193 -25.00 13.44 0.42
C LEU A 193 -26.47 13.38 -0.03
N ASN A 194 -27.16 12.33 0.39
CA ASN A 194 -28.58 12.14 0.14
C ASN A 194 -29.36 12.41 1.42
N ASP A 195 -30.21 13.45 1.40
CA ASP A 195 -30.99 13.92 2.56
C ASP A 195 -31.92 12.86 3.18
N ASN A 196 -32.20 11.77 2.46
CA ASN A 196 -32.96 10.65 3.00
C ASN A 196 -32.17 9.75 3.95
N TRP A 197 -30.86 9.98 4.07
CA TRP A 197 -29.95 9.22 4.91
C TRP A 197 -29.43 10.08 6.07
N PRO A 198 -29.18 9.48 7.25
CA PRO A 198 -28.72 10.23 8.40
C PRO A 198 -27.21 10.49 8.34
N ASN A 199 -26.81 11.68 8.78
CA ASN A 199 -25.42 11.95 9.15
C ASN A 199 -25.11 11.34 10.52
N ILE A 200 -23.83 11.06 10.77
CA ILE A 200 -23.38 10.41 12.00
C ILE A 200 -22.34 11.29 12.67
N THR A 201 -22.65 11.77 13.86
CA THR A 201 -21.69 12.48 14.71
C THR A 201 -20.91 11.47 15.52
N VAL A 202 -19.58 11.56 15.47
CA VAL A 202 -18.65 10.72 16.23
C VAL A 202 -18.00 11.59 17.30
N ASN A 203 -18.45 11.41 18.54
CA ASN A 203 -17.98 12.17 19.69
C ASN A 203 -17.22 11.31 20.72
N GLU A 204 -17.34 9.98 20.64
CA GLU A 204 -16.64 9.05 21.52
C GLU A 204 -15.77 8.07 20.72
N ALA A 205 -14.64 7.70 21.30
CA ALA A 205 -13.77 6.69 20.72
C ALA A 205 -14.50 5.33 20.61
N GLY A 206 -14.42 4.72 19.42
CA GLY A 206 -15.00 3.40 19.17
C GLY A 206 -16.43 3.41 18.60
N GLN A 207 -17.07 4.57 18.42
CA GLN A 207 -18.36 4.64 17.71
C GLN A 207 -18.21 4.35 16.21
N ALA A 208 -17.13 4.83 15.61
CA ALA A 208 -16.75 4.54 14.24
C ALA A 208 -15.22 4.50 14.07
N ALA A 209 -14.77 3.74 13.07
CA ALA A 209 -13.38 3.66 12.65
C ALA A 209 -13.28 4.00 11.17
N ILE A 210 -12.36 4.90 10.83
CA ILE A 210 -12.03 5.22 9.43
C ILE A 210 -11.11 4.12 8.93
N ILE A 211 -11.58 3.40 7.91
CA ILE A 211 -10.86 2.28 7.29
C ILE A 211 -9.87 2.78 6.23
N GLY A 212 -10.23 3.83 5.49
CA GLY A 212 -9.36 4.45 4.50
C GLY A 212 -10.03 5.60 3.76
N LYS A 213 -9.20 6.37 3.04
CA LYS A 213 -9.64 7.46 2.18
C LYS A 213 -9.98 6.95 0.79
N VAL A 214 -11.09 7.40 0.22
CA VAL A 214 -11.43 7.18 -1.19
C VAL A 214 -10.51 8.06 -2.05
N VAL A 215 -9.78 7.42 -2.96
CA VAL A 215 -8.84 8.09 -3.88
C VAL A 215 -9.35 8.19 -5.30
N GLN A 216 -10.34 7.37 -5.66
CA GLN A 216 -10.94 7.36 -6.99
C GLN A 216 -12.37 6.83 -6.92
N ASN A 217 -13.26 7.41 -7.74
CA ASN A 217 -14.57 6.85 -8.06
C ASN A 217 -14.59 6.42 -9.53
N ILE A 218 -15.02 5.19 -9.80
CA ILE A 218 -15.11 4.60 -11.13
C ILE A 218 -16.58 4.32 -11.43
N ARG A 219 -17.10 4.95 -12.49
CA ARG A 219 -18.48 4.75 -12.96
C ARG A 219 -18.49 4.09 -14.34
N GLY A 220 -19.10 2.91 -14.43
CA GLY A 220 -19.40 2.25 -15.70
C GLY A 220 -20.79 2.63 -16.19
N TYR A 221 -20.94 2.86 -17.50
CA TYR A 221 -22.21 3.24 -18.15
C TYR A 221 -22.76 2.14 -19.07
N LEU A 222 -22.51 0.87 -18.74
CA LEU A 222 -23.02 -0.26 -19.53
C LEU A 222 -24.55 -0.26 -19.60
#